data_AF-A0A356I7M9-F1
#
_entry.id   AF-A0A356I7M9-F1
#
_cell.length_a   1.000
_cell.length_b   1.000
_cell.length_c   1.000
_cell.angle_alpha   90.00
_cell.angle_beta   90.00
_cell.angle_gamma   90.00
#
_symmetry.space_group_name_H-M   'P 1'
#
loop_
_entity.id
_entity.type
_entity.pdbx_description
1 polymer ?
#
loop_
_entity_poly.entity_id
_entity_poly.type
_entity_poly.pdbx_seq_one_letter_code
_entity_poly.pdbx_strand_id
1 'polypeptide(L)'
;MFCIPTFAEPLLYSWLIDQSSTYAELFESSSDEDNHNEVHTWNHGTGVQSLPTYSGVNEVSYSSNWVYIRTTGLGHHIMGPWYLNESDTNIFPNFPANVAAIYRFPRAPTASPSNYEITTGGAIGYFVDGVAMFDCRDAFSYINNLGTDGSPNGGNGRGDGFWNRDAYENESVTFDSANAHQASDTYHYHANPTALRYLLGDHVNYNTNNNTYTEKVGLPINHSPIIGWVADGYPIYGPYGYSDPHNMESGIKRMTSGYKKRAVIDRTSYPAWASRIYDINSLTAAEYGPTVNLQFPLGHYIEDYEYMGDLGLTQGIDYDLDEHNGRFCTTPDFPNGTYAYFITCEDDGTPTFPYNVGRAYKGTPTGGSVNNLSQNINIFAEGGAESKVEASLLTHSDHCELQFDGAEGGHYNIEFSTNLHEGFSTLATNITSNSHHFEFMHSNTYSQSGFYRVTIESADAYDDDGYDSDVTEHNANHAATTNLYVYPASGHPGETIAITITLNNDDFGRPVPPLQNNQGISIPINTFEVGSISADNISNIIRQTRFLITFDLNIPTNLPVQVLDIILSFTGPSGNTPTFLIEDAFTIE
;
A
#
# COMPACT_ATOMS: atom_id res chain seq x y z
N MET A 1 -34.20 -8.38 -8.02
CA MET A 1 -34.37 -9.05 -6.71
C MET A 1 -33.01 -9.65 -6.40
N PHE A 2 -32.12 -8.84 -5.82
CA PHE A 2 -30.76 -9.27 -5.51
C PHE A 2 -30.82 -10.13 -4.25
N CYS A 3 -30.35 -11.37 -4.38
CA CYS A 3 -30.10 -12.23 -3.24
C CYS A 3 -28.97 -11.56 -2.45
N ILE A 4 -29.31 -10.97 -1.30
CA ILE A 4 -28.30 -10.55 -0.32
C ILE A 4 -27.56 -11.84 0.06
N PRO A 5 -26.22 -11.93 -0.07
CA PRO A 5 -25.52 -13.13 0.28
C PRO A 5 -25.78 -13.45 1.76
N THR A 6 -26.06 -14.72 2.01
CA THR A 6 -26.08 -15.33 3.33
C THR A 6 -24.70 -15.19 3.97
N PHE A 7 -24.49 -14.16 4.79
CA PHE A 7 -23.23 -13.76 5.46
C PHE A 7 -22.02 -13.65 4.51
N ALA A 8 -21.50 -12.43 4.33
CA ALA A 8 -20.21 -12.23 3.65
C ALA A 8 -19.13 -13.06 4.37
N GLU A 9 -18.22 -13.70 3.63
CA GLU A 9 -17.08 -14.41 4.21
C GLU A 9 -16.00 -13.39 4.55
N PRO A 10 -15.79 -13.01 5.83
CA PRO A 10 -14.97 -11.84 6.15
C PRO A 10 -13.53 -11.96 5.64
N LEU A 11 -13.01 -13.19 5.55
CA LEU A 11 -11.68 -13.51 5.01
C LEU A 11 -11.52 -13.16 3.52
N LEU A 12 -12.60 -13.08 2.73
CA LEU A 12 -12.52 -12.66 1.32
C LEU A 12 -12.61 -11.14 1.18
N TYR A 13 -13.40 -10.47 2.02
CA TYR A 13 -13.78 -9.07 1.85
C TYR A 13 -12.92 -8.08 2.66
N SER A 14 -12.02 -8.56 3.54
CA SER A 14 -11.28 -7.68 4.44
C SER A 14 -10.04 -7.02 3.83
N TRP A 15 -9.56 -7.49 2.67
CA TRP A 15 -8.30 -7.04 2.06
C TRP A 15 -8.43 -5.66 1.40
N LEU A 16 -7.42 -4.79 1.55
CA LEU A 16 -7.39 -3.42 1.02
C LEU A 16 -7.03 -3.37 -0.48
N ILE A 17 -7.66 -4.23 -1.28
CA ILE A 17 -7.34 -4.33 -2.70
C ILE A 17 -7.67 -3.06 -3.48
N ASP A 18 -8.70 -2.32 -3.07
CA ASP A 18 -9.10 -1.07 -3.72
C ASP A 18 -8.03 0.05 -3.58
N GLN A 19 -7.08 -0.08 -2.64
CA GLN A 19 -5.97 0.85 -2.47
C GLN A 19 -4.68 0.38 -3.17
N SER A 20 -4.69 -0.81 -3.77
CA SER A 20 -3.53 -1.36 -4.47
C SER A 20 -3.32 -0.75 -5.87
N SER A 21 -4.11 0.24 -6.26
CA SER A 21 -4.00 0.96 -7.52
C SER A 21 -2.91 2.05 -7.51
N THR A 22 -2.26 2.31 -6.38
CA THR A 22 -1.15 3.26 -6.24
C THR A 22 0.18 2.53 -6.05
N TYR A 23 1.26 3.15 -6.52
CA TYR A 23 2.59 2.63 -6.30
C TYR A 23 2.98 2.68 -4.82
N ALA A 24 3.83 1.74 -4.40
CA ALA A 24 4.46 1.78 -3.09
C ALA A 24 5.46 2.94 -3.03
N GLU A 25 5.48 3.62 -1.89
CA GLU A 25 6.27 4.83 -1.66
C GLU A 25 7.06 4.72 -0.36
N LEU A 26 8.24 5.35 -0.31
CA LEU A 26 8.99 5.51 0.93
C LEU A 26 9.78 6.82 0.98
N PHE A 27 10.15 7.23 2.20
CA PHE A 27 11.19 8.23 2.43
C PHE A 27 12.54 7.53 2.68
N GLU A 28 13.57 7.92 1.92
CA GLU A 28 14.92 7.35 2.09
C GLU A 28 15.64 7.90 3.33
N SER A 29 15.21 9.07 3.84
CA SER A 29 15.77 9.72 5.03
C SER A 29 14.78 10.68 5.70
N SER A 30 15.05 11.07 6.95
CA SER A 30 14.29 12.13 7.65
C SER A 30 14.34 13.47 6.91
N SER A 31 15.39 13.73 6.12
CA SER A 31 15.43 14.93 5.27
C SER A 31 14.44 14.83 4.12
N ASP A 32 14.20 13.64 3.59
CA ASP A 32 13.21 13.44 2.52
C ASP A 32 11.80 13.52 3.09
N GLU A 33 11.58 12.98 4.29
CA GLU A 33 10.34 13.12 5.04
C GLU A 33 10.01 14.59 5.35
N ASP A 34 10.95 15.35 5.92
CA ASP A 34 10.78 16.79 6.24
C ASP A 34 10.44 17.65 5.00
N ASN A 35 10.86 17.22 3.82
CA ASN A 35 10.66 17.94 2.57
C ASN A 35 9.54 17.34 1.69
N HIS A 36 8.90 16.25 2.12
CA HIS A 36 7.95 15.49 1.30
C HIS A 36 8.53 15.08 -0.07
N ASN A 37 9.68 14.41 -0.02
CA ASN A 37 10.35 13.83 -1.18
C ASN A 37 10.21 12.31 -1.17
N GLU A 38 8.98 11.81 -1.23
CA GLU A 38 8.70 10.38 -1.40
C GLU A 38 9.18 9.85 -2.76
N VAL A 39 9.58 8.57 -2.81
CA VAL A 39 10.09 7.91 -4.02
C VAL A 39 9.35 6.59 -4.29
N HIS A 40 9.18 6.26 -5.58
CA HIS A 40 8.61 4.98 -6.05
C HIS A 40 9.67 3.95 -6.48
N THR A 41 10.94 4.34 -6.48
CA THR A 41 12.08 3.47 -6.80
C THR A 41 13.23 3.78 -5.86
N TRP A 42 13.96 2.76 -5.44
CA TRP A 42 15.06 2.92 -4.49
C TRP A 42 16.07 1.78 -4.59
N ASN A 43 17.26 1.99 -4.02
CA ASN A 43 18.31 0.98 -4.00
C ASN A 43 19.13 1.10 -2.71
N HIS A 44 18.83 0.23 -1.73
CA HIS A 44 19.53 0.21 -0.46
C HIS A 44 19.64 -1.20 0.13
N GLY A 45 20.88 -1.70 0.24
CA GLY A 45 21.16 -3.01 0.80
C GLY A 45 20.55 -4.14 -0.03
N THR A 46 19.75 -4.99 0.62
CA THR A 46 19.00 -6.06 -0.06
C THR A 46 17.72 -5.57 -0.74
N GLY A 47 17.19 -4.40 -0.37
CA GLY A 47 16.00 -3.83 -0.98
C GLY A 47 16.34 -3.01 -2.22
N VAL A 48 16.06 -3.56 -3.39
CA VAL A 48 16.25 -2.88 -4.68
C VAL A 48 14.93 -2.91 -5.44
N GLN A 49 14.34 -1.74 -5.65
CA GLN A 49 13.11 -1.55 -6.41
C GLN A 49 13.44 -0.68 -7.63
N SER A 50 13.81 -1.32 -8.75
CA SER A 50 14.30 -0.61 -9.95
C SER A 50 13.21 -0.04 -10.84
N LEU A 51 11.98 -0.55 -10.71
CA LEU A 51 10.77 -0.04 -11.32
C LEU A 51 9.73 0.17 -10.20
N PRO A 52 8.80 1.13 -10.33
CA PRO A 52 7.66 1.23 -9.41
C PRO A 52 6.94 -0.11 -9.29
N THR A 53 6.33 -0.40 -8.15
CA THR A 53 5.43 -1.54 -7.97
C THR A 53 4.21 -1.07 -7.22
N TYR A 54 3.05 -1.66 -7.46
CA TYR A 54 1.87 -1.34 -6.68
C TYR A 54 1.99 -1.79 -5.22
N SER A 55 1.32 -1.06 -4.34
CA SER A 55 1.30 -1.33 -2.90
C SER A 55 0.33 -2.47 -2.54
N GLY A 56 0.69 -3.22 -1.51
CA GLY A 56 -0.19 -4.15 -0.81
C GLY A 56 -0.66 -5.39 -1.59
N VAL A 57 -1.93 -5.77 -1.38
CA VAL A 57 -2.53 -6.98 -1.97
C VAL A 57 -3.02 -6.68 -3.39
N ASN A 58 -2.54 -7.45 -4.36
CA ASN A 58 -2.92 -7.30 -5.78
C ASN A 58 -3.86 -8.40 -6.29
N GLU A 59 -4.01 -9.52 -5.58
CA GLU A 59 -5.01 -10.55 -5.91
C GLU A 59 -5.54 -11.20 -4.62
N VAL A 60 -6.85 -11.41 -4.57
CA VAL A 60 -7.50 -12.33 -3.64
C VAL A 60 -8.18 -13.42 -4.44
N SER A 61 -7.84 -14.67 -4.17
CA SER A 61 -8.46 -15.82 -4.83
C SER A 61 -8.80 -16.93 -3.83
N TYR A 62 -9.65 -17.88 -4.22
CA TYR A 62 -10.09 -18.94 -3.31
C TYR A 62 -10.35 -20.28 -3.98
N SER A 63 -10.17 -21.33 -3.17
CA SER A 63 -10.64 -22.69 -3.44
C SER A 63 -11.67 -23.10 -2.38
N SER A 64 -12.13 -24.34 -2.43
CA SER A 64 -13.07 -24.88 -1.42
C SER A 64 -12.56 -24.76 0.04
N ASN A 65 -11.25 -24.87 0.27
CA ASN A 65 -10.67 -24.93 1.62
C ASN A 65 -9.78 -23.73 1.97
N TRP A 66 -9.39 -22.92 0.98
CA TRP A 66 -8.35 -21.92 1.13
C TRP A 66 -8.77 -20.59 0.54
N VAL A 67 -8.39 -19.50 1.19
CA VAL A 67 -8.23 -18.18 0.57
C VAL A 67 -6.74 -17.94 0.34
N TYR A 68 -6.41 -17.34 -0.79
CA TYR A 68 -5.06 -16.99 -1.20
C TYR A 68 -5.00 -15.47 -1.36
N ILE A 69 -3.84 -14.90 -1.03
CA ILE A 69 -3.48 -13.55 -1.41
C ILE A 69 -2.20 -13.58 -2.23
N ARG A 70 -2.09 -12.67 -3.19
CA ARG A 70 -0.83 -12.22 -3.76
C ARG A 70 -0.57 -10.80 -3.31
N THR A 71 0.65 -10.53 -2.87
CA THR A 71 1.02 -9.21 -2.35
C THR A 71 2.48 -8.91 -2.60
N THR A 72 2.78 -7.63 -2.80
CA THR A 72 4.15 -7.15 -2.88
C THR A 72 4.84 -7.13 -1.52
N GLY A 73 4.07 -7.21 -0.44
CA GLY A 73 4.57 -7.10 0.94
C GLY A 73 4.85 -5.66 1.38
N LEU A 74 4.59 -4.67 0.52
CA LEU A 74 4.80 -3.25 0.77
C LEU A 74 3.48 -2.60 1.22
N GLY A 75 3.54 -1.68 2.19
CA GLY A 75 2.35 -1.00 2.70
C GLY A 75 1.76 0.03 1.74
N HIS A 76 0.48 0.37 1.92
CA HIS A 76 -0.19 1.45 1.18
C HIS A 76 0.16 2.86 1.70
N HIS A 77 0.74 2.97 2.89
CA HIS A 77 1.25 4.22 3.43
C HIS A 77 2.66 4.50 2.93
N ILE A 78 3.09 5.77 3.01
CA ILE A 78 4.49 6.14 2.77
C ILE A 78 5.35 5.50 3.87
N MET A 79 6.16 4.52 3.49
CA MET A 79 7.00 3.75 4.41
C MET A 79 8.26 4.50 4.80
N GLY A 80 8.88 4.07 5.90
CA GLY A 80 10.15 4.64 6.35
C GLY A 80 10.02 6.08 6.86
N PRO A 81 11.15 6.74 7.10
CA PRO A 81 12.52 6.23 6.99
C PRO A 81 12.87 5.25 8.14
N TRP A 82 14.00 4.53 8.02
CA TRP A 82 14.49 3.59 9.05
C TRP A 82 15.94 3.87 9.46
N TYR A 83 16.20 3.77 10.77
CA TYR A 83 17.50 4.06 11.37
C TYR A 83 17.95 2.99 12.35
N LEU A 84 19.23 3.01 12.73
CA LEU A 84 19.81 2.15 13.77
C LEU A 84 19.94 2.88 15.12
N ASN A 85 19.52 4.15 15.18
CA ASN A 85 19.63 4.97 16.38
C ASN A 85 18.60 6.11 16.40
N GLU A 86 18.13 6.47 17.60
CA GLU A 86 17.11 7.52 17.85
C GLU A 86 17.49 8.94 17.39
N SER A 87 18.74 9.17 16.98
CA SER A 87 19.19 10.49 16.49
C SER A 87 19.15 10.59 14.97
N ASP A 88 18.67 9.54 14.29
CA ASP A 88 18.48 9.48 12.84
C ASP A 88 19.76 9.79 12.05
N THR A 89 20.91 9.32 12.57
CA THR A 89 22.22 9.56 11.96
C THR A 89 22.81 8.33 11.26
N ASN A 90 22.22 7.15 11.48
CA ASN A 90 22.70 5.89 10.95
C ASN A 90 21.56 5.13 10.28
N ILE A 91 21.45 5.26 8.95
CA ILE A 91 20.38 4.64 8.16
C ILE A 91 20.42 3.11 8.30
N PHE A 92 19.24 2.49 8.36
CA PHE A 92 19.12 1.04 8.44
C PHE A 92 19.66 0.36 7.17
N PRO A 93 20.45 -0.74 7.25
CA PRO A 93 21.26 -1.21 6.13
C PRO A 93 20.52 -1.73 4.89
N ASN A 94 19.24 -2.06 5.00
CA ASN A 94 18.42 -2.59 3.91
C ASN A 94 17.13 -1.78 3.84
N PHE A 95 16.61 -1.49 2.65
CA PHE A 95 15.22 -1.07 2.49
C PHE A 95 14.33 -2.27 2.13
N PRO A 96 13.00 -2.15 2.22
CA PRO A 96 12.11 -3.20 1.73
C PRO A 96 12.11 -3.25 0.19
N ALA A 97 11.58 -4.31 -0.41
CA ALA A 97 11.32 -4.39 -1.85
C ALA A 97 10.14 -5.35 -2.12
N ASN A 98 9.62 -5.38 -3.35
CA ASN A 98 8.62 -6.38 -3.74
C ASN A 98 9.12 -7.80 -3.47
N VAL A 99 8.40 -8.56 -2.66
CA VAL A 99 8.72 -9.97 -2.34
C VAL A 99 7.86 -10.98 -3.09
N ALA A 100 6.95 -10.54 -3.97
CA ALA A 100 6.08 -11.39 -4.79
C ALA A 100 5.41 -12.51 -3.97
N ALA A 101 4.93 -12.19 -2.76
CA ALA A 101 4.50 -13.19 -1.80
C ALA A 101 3.13 -13.77 -2.15
N ILE A 102 3.02 -15.10 -2.09
CA ILE A 102 1.75 -15.81 -2.13
C ILE A 102 1.53 -16.52 -0.80
N TYR A 103 0.43 -16.19 -0.13
CA TYR A 103 0.07 -16.79 1.17
C TYR A 103 -1.34 -17.35 1.12
N ARG A 104 -1.59 -18.42 1.89
CA ARG A 104 -2.94 -19.01 2.02
C ARG A 104 -3.42 -19.11 3.46
N PHE A 105 -4.72 -18.97 3.63
CA PHE A 105 -5.44 -19.08 4.90
C PHE A 105 -6.50 -20.17 4.85
N PRO A 106 -6.64 -21.01 5.89
CA PRO A 106 -7.72 -21.99 5.95
C PRO A 106 -9.07 -21.27 6.13
N ARG A 107 -10.06 -21.59 5.30
CA ARG A 107 -11.41 -21.00 5.38
C ARG A 107 -12.20 -21.40 6.63
N ALA A 108 -11.81 -22.53 7.23
CA ALA A 108 -12.45 -23.08 8.43
C ALA A 108 -11.38 -23.35 9.49
N PRO A 109 -11.17 -22.42 10.44
CA PRO A 109 -10.26 -22.62 11.56
C PRO A 109 -10.66 -23.87 12.35
N THR A 110 -9.66 -24.63 12.79
CA THR A 110 -9.87 -25.82 13.63
C THR A 110 -9.11 -25.66 14.93
N ALA A 111 -9.70 -26.16 16.02
CA ALA A 111 -9.01 -26.21 17.30
C ALA A 111 -7.69 -26.98 17.15
N SER A 112 -6.65 -26.51 17.82
CA SER A 112 -5.35 -27.20 17.83
C SER A 112 -5.48 -28.62 18.43
N PRO A 113 -4.88 -29.66 17.82
CA PRO A 113 -4.87 -31.02 18.36
C PRO A 113 -3.93 -31.17 19.56
N SER A 114 -2.96 -30.27 19.69
CA SER A 114 -2.07 -30.13 20.85
C SER A 114 -2.49 -28.89 21.66
N ASN A 115 -2.10 -28.81 22.93
CA ASN A 115 -2.41 -27.62 23.71
C ASN A 115 -1.66 -26.37 23.21
N TYR A 116 -0.58 -26.54 22.42
CA TYR A 116 0.29 -25.45 21.98
C TYR A 116 0.93 -25.73 20.61
N GLU A 117 0.48 -25.03 19.57
CA GLU A 117 1.20 -24.92 18.30
C GLU A 117 2.01 -23.63 18.33
N ILE A 118 3.32 -23.76 18.54
CA ILE A 118 4.22 -22.63 18.79
C ILE A 118 4.46 -21.84 17.50
N THR A 119 4.44 -20.51 17.59
CA THR A 119 4.77 -19.62 16.46
C THR A 119 6.22 -19.81 16.00
N THR A 120 6.46 -19.65 14.70
CA THR A 120 7.80 -19.73 14.10
C THR A 120 8.31 -18.35 13.73
N GLY A 121 9.60 -18.24 13.39
CA GLY A 121 10.10 -17.02 12.75
C GLY A 121 9.51 -16.85 11.34
N GLY A 122 9.54 -15.62 10.83
CA GLY A 122 8.90 -15.23 9.58
C GLY A 122 7.41 -14.92 9.74
N ALA A 123 6.67 -14.95 8.63
CA ALA A 123 5.26 -14.59 8.61
C ALA A 123 4.39 -15.63 9.34
N ILE A 124 3.77 -15.20 10.45
CA ILE A 124 2.76 -15.96 11.20
C ILE A 124 1.33 -15.68 10.73
N GLY A 125 1.18 -14.76 9.78
CA GLY A 125 -0.06 -14.28 9.19
C GLY A 125 0.25 -13.10 8.26
N TYR A 126 -0.80 -12.47 7.73
CA TYR A 126 -0.68 -11.21 7.00
C TYR A 126 -1.73 -10.22 7.47
N PHE A 127 -1.35 -8.96 7.47
CA PHE A 127 -2.27 -7.85 7.62
C PHE A 127 -3.02 -7.58 6.31
N VAL A 128 -4.17 -6.91 6.39
CA VAL A 128 -5.08 -6.76 5.24
C VAL A 128 -4.58 -5.80 4.17
N ASP A 129 -3.54 -5.01 4.46
CA ASP A 129 -2.73 -4.27 3.48
C ASP A 129 -1.69 -5.15 2.77
N GLY A 130 -1.57 -6.44 3.10
CA GLY A 130 -0.60 -7.34 2.47
C GLY A 130 0.79 -7.31 3.10
N VAL A 131 1.00 -6.56 4.19
CA VAL A 131 2.27 -6.60 4.93
C VAL A 131 2.31 -7.83 5.83
N ALA A 132 3.47 -8.48 5.92
CA ALA A 132 3.62 -9.69 6.72
C ALA A 132 3.48 -9.40 8.22
N MET A 133 2.75 -10.28 8.92
CA MET A 133 2.70 -10.29 10.38
C MET A 133 3.79 -11.21 10.90
N PHE A 134 4.77 -10.65 11.61
CA PHE A 134 5.84 -11.45 12.21
C PHE A 134 5.55 -11.76 13.68
N ASP A 135 6.22 -12.82 14.13
CA ASP A 135 6.21 -13.27 15.53
C ASP A 135 6.70 -12.18 16.49
N CYS A 136 6.31 -12.21 17.77
CA CYS A 136 6.73 -11.22 18.75
C CYS A 136 8.23 -11.26 19.13
N ARG A 137 9.02 -12.15 18.51
CA ARG A 137 10.47 -12.31 18.69
C ARG A 137 11.24 -11.85 17.46
N ASP A 138 12.46 -11.39 17.67
CA ASP A 138 13.42 -10.98 16.63
C ASP A 138 14.31 -12.14 16.11
N ALA A 139 14.00 -13.37 16.53
CA ALA A 139 14.78 -14.60 16.29
C ALA A 139 16.15 -14.69 16.98
N PHE A 140 16.48 -13.78 17.90
CA PHE A 140 17.68 -13.81 18.73
C PHE A 140 17.34 -14.14 20.19
N SER A 141 18.35 -14.62 20.92
CA SER A 141 18.23 -15.00 22.32
C SER A 141 19.55 -14.81 23.05
N TYR A 142 19.50 -14.85 24.38
CA TYR A 142 20.68 -14.74 25.22
C TYR A 142 21.66 -15.90 25.00
N ILE A 143 22.96 -15.61 25.10
CA ILE A 143 24.06 -16.58 25.10
C ILE A 143 24.68 -16.59 26.50
N ASN A 144 24.33 -17.60 27.31
CA ASN A 144 24.68 -17.67 28.72
C ASN A 144 26.18 -17.68 28.96
N ASN A 145 26.92 -18.49 28.21
CA ASN A 145 28.36 -18.64 28.41
C ASN A 145 29.18 -17.41 27.97
N LEU A 146 28.62 -16.54 27.12
CA LEU A 146 29.25 -15.31 26.65
C LEU A 146 28.76 -14.07 27.39
N GLY A 147 27.63 -14.17 28.09
CA GLY A 147 27.05 -13.05 28.82
C GLY A 147 26.47 -11.95 27.92
N THR A 148 26.03 -12.29 26.70
CA THR A 148 25.59 -11.34 25.68
C THR A 148 24.45 -11.93 24.85
N ASP A 149 23.70 -11.09 24.15
CA ASP A 149 22.69 -11.57 23.19
C ASP A 149 23.32 -12.04 21.88
N GLY A 150 22.67 -12.99 21.22
CA GLY A 150 22.88 -13.21 19.80
C GLY A 150 22.59 -11.93 19.00
N SER A 151 23.23 -11.78 17.86
CA SER A 151 22.99 -10.64 16.99
C SER A 151 23.21 -11.00 15.52
N PRO A 152 22.57 -10.28 14.57
CA PRO A 152 22.77 -10.55 13.15
C PRO A 152 24.24 -10.46 12.72
N ASN A 153 24.99 -9.51 13.31
CA ASN A 153 26.34 -9.13 12.88
C ASN A 153 27.46 -9.51 13.87
N GLY A 154 27.14 -10.07 15.05
CA GLY A 154 28.12 -10.28 16.13
C GLY A 154 28.99 -11.52 16.00
N GLY A 155 28.77 -12.37 14.98
CA GLY A 155 29.52 -13.62 14.79
C GLY A 155 29.30 -14.66 15.91
N ASN A 156 28.44 -14.37 16.88
CA ASN A 156 28.13 -15.17 18.06
C ASN A 156 26.87 -16.04 17.89
N GLY A 157 26.24 -16.00 16.72
CA GLY A 157 25.06 -16.79 16.40
C GLY A 157 23.76 -16.18 16.91
N ARG A 158 22.67 -16.97 16.88
CA ARG A 158 21.31 -16.53 17.24
C ARG A 158 20.97 -16.65 18.74
N GLY A 159 21.88 -17.17 19.56
CA GLY A 159 21.62 -17.41 20.97
C GLY A 159 21.27 -18.85 21.34
N ASP A 160 21.07 -19.09 22.64
CA ASP A 160 20.87 -20.42 23.20
C ASP A 160 19.40 -20.90 23.12
N GLY A 161 18.46 -20.01 22.80
CA GLY A 161 17.03 -20.31 22.65
C GLY A 161 16.21 -20.33 23.94
N PHE A 162 16.83 -20.08 25.11
CA PHE A 162 16.14 -20.10 26.40
C PHE A 162 15.48 -18.77 26.77
N TRP A 163 16.16 -17.66 26.52
CA TRP A 163 15.66 -16.30 26.81
C TRP A 163 15.61 -15.57 25.48
N ASN A 164 14.43 -15.54 24.89
CA ASN A 164 14.20 -15.08 23.51
C ASN A 164 13.87 -13.59 23.54
N ARG A 165 14.59 -12.80 22.73
CA ARG A 165 14.42 -11.34 22.70
C ARG A 165 13.03 -10.98 22.18
N ASP A 166 12.42 -10.03 22.84
CA ASP A 166 11.16 -9.41 22.43
C ASP A 166 11.45 -8.40 21.31
N ALA A 167 10.86 -8.57 20.13
CA ALA A 167 11.20 -7.77 18.96
C ALA A 167 10.95 -6.27 19.16
N TYR A 168 9.80 -5.90 19.73
CA TYR A 168 9.46 -4.49 19.91
C TYR A 168 10.42 -3.81 20.89
N GLU A 169 10.69 -4.44 22.03
CA GLU A 169 11.61 -3.89 23.05
C GLU A 169 13.07 -3.81 22.56
N ASN A 170 13.44 -4.62 21.56
CA ASN A 170 14.81 -4.78 21.10
C ASN A 170 15.12 -4.12 19.75
N GLU A 171 14.10 -3.86 18.94
CA GLU A 171 14.23 -3.41 17.55
C GLU A 171 13.41 -2.16 17.23
N SER A 172 12.58 -1.66 18.15
CA SER A 172 11.73 -0.47 17.91
C SER A 172 12.48 0.76 17.40
N VAL A 173 13.75 0.94 17.76
CA VAL A 173 14.60 2.01 17.21
C VAL A 173 14.78 1.94 15.68
N THR A 174 14.52 0.76 15.11
CA THR A 174 14.63 0.47 13.67
C THR A 174 13.31 0.47 12.95
N PHE A 175 12.21 0.73 13.65
CA PHE A 175 10.88 0.78 13.04
C PHE A 175 10.62 2.18 12.48
N ASP A 176 9.83 2.24 11.41
CA ASP A 176 9.24 3.48 10.93
C ASP A 176 8.07 3.93 11.82
N SER A 177 7.43 5.03 11.45
CA SER A 177 6.28 5.59 12.16
C SER A 177 5.05 4.66 12.21
N ALA A 178 5.00 3.65 11.36
CA ALA A 178 3.94 2.64 11.32
C ALA A 178 4.21 1.45 12.26
N ASN A 179 5.37 1.41 12.92
CA ASN A 179 5.92 0.27 13.68
C ASN A 179 6.33 -0.93 12.81
N ALA A 180 6.82 -0.70 11.59
CA ALA A 180 7.36 -1.75 10.74
C ALA A 180 8.80 -1.48 10.31
N HIS A 181 9.48 -2.56 9.93
CA HIS A 181 10.79 -2.54 9.33
C HIS A 181 10.99 -3.77 8.45
N GLN A 182 12.23 -4.02 8.04
CA GLN A 182 12.58 -5.02 7.04
C GLN A 182 13.64 -5.98 7.54
N ALA A 183 13.38 -7.27 7.31
CA ALA A 183 14.36 -8.34 7.45
C ALA A 183 14.81 -8.71 6.04
N SER A 184 16.02 -8.28 5.67
CA SER A 184 16.42 -8.21 4.26
C SER A 184 15.48 -7.29 3.47
N ASP A 185 14.76 -7.81 2.48
CA ASP A 185 13.79 -7.10 1.64
C ASP A 185 12.36 -7.16 2.18
N THR A 186 12.08 -8.04 3.14
CA THR A 186 10.72 -8.32 3.61
C THR A 186 10.29 -7.30 4.66
N TYR A 187 9.44 -6.35 4.27
CA TYR A 187 8.75 -5.42 5.18
C TYR A 187 7.71 -6.15 6.03
N HIS A 188 7.66 -5.86 7.34
CA HIS A 188 6.79 -6.56 8.26
C HIS A 188 6.52 -5.79 9.56
N TYR A 189 5.41 -6.14 10.21
CA TYR A 189 5.05 -5.67 11.54
C TYR A 189 5.28 -6.77 12.59
N HIS A 190 5.95 -6.42 13.68
CA HIS A 190 5.95 -7.20 14.92
C HIS A 190 4.82 -6.81 15.87
N ALA A 191 4.37 -5.56 15.77
CA ALA A 191 3.54 -4.90 16.77
C ALA A 191 2.34 -4.17 16.13
N ASN A 192 1.82 -3.14 16.82
CA ASN A 192 0.65 -2.36 16.42
C ASN A 192 0.89 -1.62 15.06
N PRO A 193 0.26 -2.02 13.94
CA PRO A 193 0.44 -1.40 12.64
C PRO A 193 -0.44 -0.14 12.57
N THR A 194 0.10 0.98 13.06
CA THR A 194 -0.68 2.22 13.26
C THR A 194 -1.15 2.83 11.94
N ALA A 195 -0.35 2.74 10.88
CA ALA A 195 -0.71 3.18 9.54
C ALA A 195 -1.91 2.41 8.98
N LEU A 196 -1.85 1.07 9.02
CA LEU A 196 -2.97 0.21 8.61
C LEU A 196 -4.26 0.53 9.39
N ARG A 197 -4.15 0.72 10.71
CA ARG A 197 -5.30 1.07 11.54
C ARG A 197 -5.90 2.41 11.12
N TYR A 198 -5.08 3.39 10.76
CA TYR A 198 -5.55 4.65 10.19
C TYR A 198 -6.26 4.44 8.84
N LEU A 199 -5.67 3.66 7.92
CA LEU A 199 -6.25 3.35 6.61
C LEU A 199 -7.62 2.68 6.72
N LEU A 200 -7.81 1.82 7.73
CA LEU A 200 -9.08 1.15 8.01
C LEU A 200 -10.08 2.01 8.81
N GLY A 201 -9.74 3.28 9.09
CA GLY A 201 -10.62 4.20 9.83
C GLY A 201 -10.78 3.87 11.32
N ASP A 202 -9.83 3.14 11.91
CA ASP A 202 -9.82 2.83 13.34
C ASP A 202 -9.51 4.09 14.19
N HIS A 203 -9.31 3.93 15.50
CA HIS A 203 -9.12 5.03 16.44
C HIS A 203 -7.77 5.79 16.33
N VAL A 204 -7.13 5.85 15.16
CA VAL A 204 -5.82 6.48 14.96
C VAL A 204 -5.95 7.78 14.14
N ASN A 205 -5.15 8.79 14.45
CA ASN A 205 -4.94 10.00 13.65
C ASN A 205 -3.63 9.92 12.88
N TYR A 206 -3.61 10.48 11.68
CA TYR A 206 -2.41 10.68 10.88
C TYR A 206 -2.06 12.18 10.81
N ASN A 207 -0.79 12.51 11.02
CA ASN A 207 -0.25 13.84 10.80
C ASN A 207 0.64 13.82 9.56
N THR A 208 0.13 14.40 8.48
CA THR A 208 0.83 14.44 7.20
C THR A 208 2.16 15.15 7.29
N ASN A 209 2.30 16.22 8.10
CA ASN A 209 3.50 17.08 8.11
C ASN A 209 4.78 16.38 8.59
N ASN A 210 4.67 15.24 9.24
CA ASN A 210 5.81 14.52 9.82
C ASN A 210 5.60 13.01 9.78
N ASN A 211 4.78 12.53 8.83
CA ASN A 211 4.43 11.13 8.62
C ASN A 211 4.16 10.32 9.92
N THR A 212 3.47 10.88 10.92
CA THR A 212 3.27 10.20 12.22
C THR A 212 1.82 9.79 12.49
N TYR A 213 1.67 8.69 13.22
CA TYR A 213 0.39 8.13 13.65
C TYR A 213 0.25 8.20 15.18
N THR A 214 -0.91 8.64 15.66
CA THR A 214 -1.17 8.80 17.09
C THR A 214 -2.55 8.30 17.47
N GLU A 215 -2.70 7.69 18.64
CA GLU A 215 -4.03 7.34 19.15
C GLU A 215 -4.91 8.58 19.30
N LYS A 216 -6.18 8.45 18.90
CA LYS A 216 -7.16 9.53 19.10
C LYS A 216 -7.39 9.73 20.58
N VAL A 217 -7.50 10.99 20.99
CA VAL A 217 -7.91 11.35 22.35
C VAL A 217 -9.40 11.07 22.51
N GLY A 218 -9.76 10.34 23.55
CA GLY A 218 -11.15 10.09 23.92
C GLY A 218 -11.45 8.59 24.04
N LEU A 219 -12.74 8.26 24.06
CA LEU A 219 -13.17 6.86 24.05
C LEU A 219 -13.40 6.39 22.60
N PRO A 220 -13.01 5.15 22.27
CA PRO A 220 -13.39 4.53 21.01
C PRO A 220 -14.91 4.41 20.91
N ILE A 221 -15.46 4.69 19.73
CA ILE A 221 -16.91 4.63 19.48
C ILE A 221 -17.33 3.42 18.63
N ASN A 222 -16.37 2.79 17.95
CA ASN A 222 -16.59 1.64 17.08
C ASN A 222 -15.72 0.47 17.54
N HIS A 223 -16.21 -0.75 17.31
CA HIS A 223 -15.37 -1.94 17.34
C HIS A 223 -14.28 -1.78 16.27
N SER A 224 -13.03 -2.18 16.57
CA SER A 224 -11.97 -2.14 15.56
C SER A 224 -12.34 -3.03 14.36
N PRO A 225 -11.86 -2.71 13.15
CA PRO A 225 -12.02 -3.56 11.97
C PRO A 225 -11.10 -4.79 12.06
N ILE A 226 -11.37 -5.81 11.23
CA ILE A 226 -10.37 -6.86 10.96
C ILE A 226 -9.17 -6.18 10.31
N ILE A 227 -8.00 -6.39 10.89
CA ILE A 227 -6.75 -5.84 10.38
C ILE A 227 -5.87 -6.91 9.74
N GLY A 228 -6.20 -8.20 9.91
CA GLY A 228 -5.38 -9.28 9.40
C GLY A 228 -5.92 -10.66 9.71
N TRP A 229 -5.20 -11.66 9.22
CA TRP A 229 -5.50 -13.07 9.41
C TRP A 229 -4.25 -13.83 9.81
N VAL A 230 -4.41 -14.76 10.74
CA VAL A 230 -3.33 -15.56 11.30
C VAL A 230 -3.26 -16.92 10.58
N ALA A 231 -2.12 -17.59 10.58
CA ALA A 231 -1.91 -18.89 9.91
C ALA A 231 -2.91 -19.99 10.32
N ASP A 232 -3.53 -19.89 11.49
CA ASP A 232 -4.57 -20.81 11.96
C ASP A 232 -5.99 -20.48 11.45
N GLY A 233 -6.12 -19.38 10.71
CA GLY A 233 -7.35 -18.91 10.06
C GLY A 233 -8.24 -18.03 10.93
N TYR A 234 -7.87 -17.73 12.17
CA TYR A 234 -8.65 -16.77 12.97
C TYR A 234 -8.30 -15.33 12.61
N PRO A 235 -9.28 -14.40 12.66
CA PRO A 235 -9.04 -12.99 12.40
C PRO A 235 -8.28 -12.35 13.56
N ILE A 236 -7.53 -11.29 13.25
CA ILE A 236 -7.05 -10.31 14.23
C ILE A 236 -7.77 -8.98 14.03
N TYR A 237 -8.14 -8.34 15.13
CA TYR A 237 -8.72 -7.00 15.17
C TYR A 237 -7.73 -5.99 15.76
N GLY A 238 -7.96 -4.70 15.49
CA GLY A 238 -7.36 -3.62 16.26
C GLY A 238 -7.72 -3.71 17.76
N PRO A 239 -7.25 -2.77 18.60
CA PRO A 239 -7.25 -2.94 20.06
C PRO A 239 -8.62 -2.75 20.71
N TYR A 240 -9.68 -2.42 19.98
CA TYR A 240 -10.99 -2.11 20.52
C TYR A 240 -12.04 -3.18 20.21
N GLY A 241 -12.75 -3.60 21.26
CA GLY A 241 -13.81 -4.59 21.16
C GLY A 241 -14.97 -4.31 22.12
N TYR A 242 -16.03 -5.10 22.00
CA TYR A 242 -17.18 -5.01 22.91
C TYR A 242 -16.79 -5.29 24.37
N SER A 243 -17.33 -4.51 25.30
CA SER A 243 -17.06 -4.64 26.73
C SER A 243 -17.58 -5.96 27.31
N ASP A 244 -18.72 -6.43 26.79
CA ASP A 244 -19.20 -7.78 26.98
C ASP A 244 -18.94 -8.57 25.69
N PRO A 245 -18.09 -9.63 25.71
CA PRO A 245 -17.72 -10.39 24.51
C PRO A 245 -18.91 -11.09 23.85
N HIS A 246 -20.06 -11.22 24.51
CA HIS A 246 -21.24 -11.90 23.98
C HIS A 246 -22.40 -10.95 23.68
N ASN A 247 -22.17 -9.64 23.72
CA ASN A 247 -23.19 -8.63 23.50
C ASN A 247 -22.68 -7.46 22.65
N MET A 248 -23.09 -7.43 21.38
CA MET A 248 -22.77 -6.36 20.42
C MET A 248 -23.46 -5.02 20.75
N GLU A 249 -24.42 -4.99 21.66
CA GLU A 249 -25.03 -3.75 22.17
C GLU A 249 -24.28 -3.19 23.39
N SER A 250 -23.26 -3.89 23.89
CA SER A 250 -22.42 -3.40 24.98
C SER A 250 -21.50 -2.26 24.52
N GLY A 251 -20.93 -1.52 25.47
CA GLY A 251 -20.00 -0.43 25.15
C GLY A 251 -18.73 -0.94 24.47
N ILE A 252 -17.96 -0.03 23.86
CA ILE A 252 -16.64 -0.34 23.32
C ILE A 252 -15.58 -0.05 24.40
N LYS A 253 -14.57 -0.91 24.51
CA LYS A 253 -13.38 -0.69 25.35
C LYS A 253 -12.12 -1.18 24.65
N ARG A 254 -10.97 -0.68 25.09
CA ARG A 254 -9.66 -1.25 24.73
C ARG A 254 -9.52 -2.62 25.38
N MET A 255 -9.03 -3.60 24.62
CA MET A 255 -8.73 -4.94 25.11
C MET A 255 -7.46 -4.91 25.98
N THR A 256 -7.55 -5.52 27.15
CA THR A 256 -6.44 -5.62 28.11
C THR A 256 -5.71 -6.94 27.90
N SER A 257 -4.40 -6.88 27.64
CA SER A 257 -3.53 -8.05 27.53
C SER A 257 -3.62 -8.93 28.78
N GLY A 258 -3.55 -10.25 28.59
CA GLY A 258 -3.41 -11.21 29.67
C GLY A 258 -2.00 -11.29 30.27
N TYR A 259 -1.05 -10.50 29.78
CA TYR A 259 0.35 -10.54 30.20
C TYR A 259 0.77 -9.27 30.93
N LYS A 260 1.72 -9.42 31.85
CA LYS A 260 2.43 -8.29 32.48
C LYS A 260 3.89 -8.65 32.74
N LYS A 261 4.77 -7.65 32.85
CA LYS A 261 6.18 -7.87 33.24
C LYS A 261 6.24 -8.47 34.65
N ARG A 262 7.09 -9.48 34.85
CA ARG A 262 7.37 -10.11 36.15
C ARG A 262 8.09 -9.12 37.09
N ALA A 263 8.04 -9.40 38.38
CA ALA A 263 8.82 -8.69 39.39
C ALA A 263 9.99 -9.55 39.90
N VAL A 264 11.02 -9.75 39.08
CA VAL A 264 12.22 -10.57 39.40
C VAL A 264 13.51 -9.76 39.26
N ILE A 265 14.55 -10.18 39.98
CA ILE A 265 15.90 -9.59 39.87
C ILE A 265 16.88 -10.49 39.09
N ASP A 266 16.61 -11.79 39.04
CA ASP A 266 17.43 -12.78 38.34
C ASP A 266 16.55 -13.72 37.52
N ARG A 267 17.07 -14.15 36.37
CA ARG A 267 16.40 -15.03 35.40
C ARG A 267 16.77 -16.50 35.60
N THR A 268 16.46 -17.03 36.78
CA THR A 268 16.79 -18.42 37.17
C THR A 268 15.63 -19.40 37.05
N SER A 269 14.46 -18.91 36.63
CA SER A 269 13.25 -19.71 36.42
C SER A 269 12.36 -19.07 35.37
N TYR A 270 11.64 -19.92 34.63
CA TYR A 270 10.61 -19.49 33.71
C TYR A 270 9.31 -19.09 34.41
N PRO A 271 8.50 -18.21 33.78
CA PRO A 271 7.11 -18.07 34.13
C PRO A 271 6.34 -19.38 33.86
N ALA A 272 5.17 -19.53 34.47
CA ALA A 272 4.38 -20.76 34.38
C ALA A 272 3.99 -21.09 32.92
N TRP A 273 3.51 -20.11 32.15
CA TRP A 273 3.20 -20.29 30.73
C TRP A 273 4.40 -20.86 29.95
N ALA A 274 5.60 -20.29 30.11
CA ALA A 274 6.78 -20.73 29.35
C ALA A 274 7.22 -22.14 29.77
N SER A 275 7.13 -22.45 31.07
CA SER A 275 7.41 -23.80 31.58
C SER A 275 6.47 -24.83 30.95
N ARG A 276 5.19 -24.50 30.79
CA ARG A 276 4.20 -25.38 30.14
C ARG A 276 4.39 -25.49 28.63
N ILE A 277 4.63 -24.38 27.93
CA ILE A 277 4.75 -24.36 26.46
C ILE A 277 6.04 -25.04 26.00
N TYR A 278 7.16 -24.81 26.70
CA TYR A 278 8.46 -25.37 26.33
C TYR A 278 8.71 -26.77 26.92
N ASP A 279 7.81 -27.27 27.78
CA ASP A 279 7.98 -28.51 28.55
C ASP A 279 9.29 -28.52 29.39
N ILE A 280 9.58 -27.38 30.02
CA ILE A 280 10.78 -27.17 30.86
C ILE A 280 10.35 -26.71 32.26
N ASN A 281 10.40 -27.63 33.22
CA ASN A 281 9.92 -27.37 34.59
C ASN A 281 10.97 -26.73 35.52
N SER A 282 12.25 -26.74 35.13
CA SER A 282 13.33 -26.11 35.91
C SER A 282 14.54 -25.85 35.03
N LEU A 283 15.16 -24.68 35.18
CA LEU A 283 16.38 -24.32 34.46
C LEU A 283 17.62 -24.79 35.21
N THR A 284 18.61 -25.25 34.46
CA THR A 284 20.00 -25.42 34.91
C THR A 284 20.76 -24.10 34.81
N ALA A 285 21.92 -24.00 35.46
CA ALA A 285 22.71 -22.77 35.46
C ALA A 285 23.16 -22.32 34.05
N ALA A 286 23.30 -23.26 33.12
CA ALA A 286 23.63 -22.96 31.72
C ALA A 286 22.43 -22.38 30.94
N GLU A 287 21.22 -22.48 31.48
CA GLU A 287 19.97 -22.03 30.87
C GLU A 287 19.41 -20.77 31.56
N TYR A 288 20.11 -20.26 32.57
CA TYR A 288 19.75 -19.01 33.22
C TYR A 288 19.92 -17.82 32.27
N GLY A 289 19.04 -16.83 32.41
CA GLY A 289 19.17 -15.56 31.73
C GLY A 289 20.08 -14.62 32.52
N PRO A 290 20.41 -13.45 31.95
CA PRO A 290 21.20 -12.45 32.66
C PRO A 290 20.44 -11.89 33.85
N THR A 291 21.17 -11.45 34.88
CA THR A 291 20.62 -10.61 35.96
C THR A 291 19.99 -9.35 35.39
N VAL A 292 18.86 -8.92 35.98
CA VAL A 292 18.16 -7.71 35.56
C VAL A 292 19.00 -6.48 35.87
N ASN A 293 19.33 -5.70 34.84
CA ASN A 293 20.12 -4.48 34.95
C ASN A 293 19.80 -3.54 33.77
N LEU A 294 20.57 -2.45 33.62
CA LEU A 294 20.36 -1.47 32.54
C LEU A 294 20.61 -2.03 31.13
N GLN A 295 21.43 -3.07 30.99
CA GLN A 295 21.71 -3.71 29.71
C GLN A 295 20.65 -4.76 29.35
N PHE A 296 20.13 -5.48 30.35
CA PHE A 296 19.09 -6.51 30.19
C PHE A 296 17.89 -6.20 31.10
N PRO A 297 17.15 -5.11 30.83
CA PRO A 297 15.97 -4.73 31.62
C PRO A 297 14.86 -5.77 31.52
N LEU A 298 13.86 -5.70 32.39
CA LEU A 298 12.68 -6.58 32.27
C LEU A 298 11.85 -6.21 31.03
N GLY A 299 11.44 -7.24 30.29
CA GLY A 299 10.77 -7.12 29.00
C GLY A 299 11.72 -7.30 27.82
N HIS A 300 13.04 -7.29 28.08
CA HIS A 300 14.05 -7.57 27.06
C HIS A 300 13.88 -8.97 26.46
N TYR A 301 13.40 -9.92 27.25
CA TYR A 301 13.03 -11.26 26.79
C TYR A 301 11.54 -11.52 26.98
N ILE A 302 10.92 -12.28 26.08
CA ILE A 302 9.49 -12.61 26.21
C ILE A 302 9.21 -13.42 27.49
N GLU A 303 10.18 -14.21 27.98
CA GLU A 303 10.07 -14.96 29.24
C GLU A 303 10.15 -14.07 30.50
N ASP A 304 10.34 -12.75 30.34
CA ASP A 304 10.18 -11.77 31.42
C ASP A 304 8.71 -11.42 31.69
N TYR A 305 7.78 -11.82 30.83
CA TYR A 305 6.34 -11.64 31.03
C TYR A 305 5.72 -12.85 31.74
N GLU A 306 4.70 -12.61 32.57
CA GLU A 306 3.88 -13.64 33.20
C GLU A 306 2.44 -13.50 32.75
N TYR A 307 1.79 -14.65 32.47
CA TYR A 307 0.38 -14.69 32.15
C TYR A 307 -0.43 -14.52 33.44
N MET A 308 -1.30 -13.51 33.47
CA MET A 308 -2.07 -13.11 34.64
C MET A 308 -2.99 -14.24 35.15
N GLY A 309 -3.49 -15.11 34.28
CA GLY A 309 -4.26 -16.28 34.66
C GLY A 309 -3.48 -17.28 35.52
N ASP A 310 -2.16 -17.42 35.30
CA ASP A 310 -1.30 -18.28 36.11
C ASP A 310 -1.06 -17.71 37.52
N LEU A 311 -1.40 -16.44 37.74
CA LEU A 311 -1.29 -15.75 39.04
C LEU A 311 -2.61 -15.74 39.82
N GLY A 312 -3.65 -16.40 39.31
CA GLY A 312 -4.98 -16.44 39.90
C GLY A 312 -5.84 -15.21 39.61
N LEU A 313 -5.47 -14.36 38.64
CA LEU A 313 -6.32 -13.28 38.12
C LEU A 313 -7.33 -13.84 37.11
N THR A 314 -8.49 -13.21 37.00
CA THR A 314 -9.64 -13.73 36.24
C THR A 314 -9.83 -13.00 34.91
N GLN A 315 -9.80 -13.73 33.80
CA GLN A 315 -10.17 -13.22 32.48
C GLN A 315 -11.62 -12.68 32.48
N GLY A 316 -11.84 -11.55 31.81
CA GLY A 316 -13.10 -10.80 31.80
C GLY A 316 -13.30 -9.89 33.02
N ILE A 317 -12.41 -9.94 34.02
CA ILE A 317 -12.43 -9.06 35.20
C ILE A 317 -11.13 -8.25 35.28
N ASP A 318 -9.99 -8.93 35.35
CA ASP A 318 -8.68 -8.32 35.54
C ASP A 318 -7.96 -8.01 34.21
N TYR A 319 -8.28 -8.78 33.16
CA TYR A 319 -7.76 -8.67 31.80
C TYR A 319 -8.77 -9.28 30.82
N ASP A 320 -8.67 -9.00 29.52
CA ASP A 320 -9.67 -9.43 28.53
C ASP A 320 -9.23 -10.64 27.71
N LEU A 321 -7.93 -10.77 27.42
CA LEU A 321 -7.38 -11.70 26.44
C LEU A 321 -6.74 -12.94 27.08
N ASP A 322 -6.88 -14.10 26.42
CA ASP A 322 -6.28 -15.36 26.85
C ASP A 322 -4.77 -15.41 26.57
N GLU A 323 -4.12 -16.52 26.91
CA GLU A 323 -2.68 -16.70 26.74
C GLU A 323 -2.21 -16.64 25.28
N HIS A 324 -3.11 -16.74 24.30
CA HIS A 324 -2.80 -16.61 22.88
C HIS A 324 -3.03 -15.18 22.35
N ASN A 325 -3.43 -14.24 23.22
CA ASN A 325 -3.79 -12.86 22.89
C ASN A 325 -5.12 -12.68 22.17
N GLY A 326 -6.11 -13.52 22.49
CA GLY A 326 -7.44 -13.41 21.91
C GLY A 326 -8.55 -13.82 22.86
N ARG A 327 -9.78 -13.83 22.36
CA ARG A 327 -10.95 -14.31 23.11
C ARG A 327 -12.04 -14.80 22.15
N PHE A 328 -12.96 -15.61 22.67
CA PHE A 328 -14.21 -15.88 21.97
C PHE A 328 -15.18 -14.72 22.15
N CYS A 329 -15.62 -14.10 21.07
CA CYS A 329 -16.56 -12.99 21.11
C CYS A 329 -17.42 -12.89 19.85
N THR A 330 -18.57 -12.23 19.97
CA THR A 330 -19.32 -11.70 18.83
C THR A 330 -18.63 -10.45 18.30
N THR A 331 -18.56 -10.30 16.98
CA THR A 331 -18.02 -9.11 16.30
C THR A 331 -18.99 -8.66 15.21
N PRO A 332 -18.82 -7.46 14.61
CA PRO A 332 -19.62 -7.05 13.45
C PRO A 332 -19.58 -8.07 12.31
N ASP A 333 -18.42 -8.68 12.06
CA ASP A 333 -18.20 -9.67 10.99
C ASP A 333 -18.68 -11.08 11.38
N PHE A 334 -18.62 -11.40 12.69
CA PHE A 334 -19.00 -12.69 13.25
C PHE A 334 -20.07 -12.53 14.35
N PRO A 335 -21.32 -12.20 13.99
CA PRO A 335 -22.37 -11.96 14.98
C PRO A 335 -22.80 -13.23 15.73
N ASN A 336 -22.50 -14.41 15.17
CA ASN A 336 -22.69 -15.71 15.85
C ASN A 336 -21.51 -16.11 16.74
N GLY A 337 -20.46 -15.28 16.80
CA GLY A 337 -19.25 -15.52 17.56
C GLY A 337 -18.14 -16.22 16.78
N THR A 338 -16.91 -15.84 17.06
CA THR A 338 -15.67 -16.52 16.65
C THR A 338 -14.63 -16.37 17.77
N TYR A 339 -13.55 -17.15 17.71
CA TYR A 339 -12.31 -16.73 18.35
C TYR A 339 -11.67 -15.64 17.51
N ALA A 340 -11.16 -14.60 18.15
CA ALA A 340 -10.43 -13.53 17.48
C ALA A 340 -9.23 -13.08 18.32
N TYR A 341 -8.12 -12.83 17.66
CA TYR A 341 -6.96 -12.14 18.23
C TYR A 341 -7.23 -10.64 18.24
N PHE A 342 -6.55 -9.94 19.14
CA PHE A 342 -6.63 -8.47 19.23
C PHE A 342 -5.24 -7.90 19.38
N ILE A 343 -4.99 -6.77 18.73
CA ILE A 343 -3.83 -5.96 19.06
C ILE A 343 -3.92 -5.49 20.51
N THR A 344 -2.80 -5.51 21.22
CA THR A 344 -2.68 -4.94 22.56
C THR A 344 -1.77 -3.72 22.56
N CYS A 345 -2.30 -2.61 23.09
CA CYS A 345 -1.57 -1.36 23.28
C CYS A 345 -2.05 -0.61 24.53
N GLU A 346 -1.25 0.33 24.98
CA GLU A 346 -1.60 1.31 26.01
C GLU A 346 -2.56 2.38 25.45
N ASP A 347 -2.90 3.38 26.27
CA ASP A 347 -3.84 4.45 25.89
C ASP A 347 -3.29 5.47 24.91
N ASP A 348 -1.98 5.58 24.81
CA ASP A 348 -1.28 6.38 23.81
C ASP A 348 -0.94 5.60 22.53
N GLY A 349 -1.28 4.31 22.46
CA GLY A 349 -1.00 3.44 21.32
C GLY A 349 0.32 2.68 21.41
N THR A 350 1.10 2.87 22.49
CA THR A 350 2.32 2.11 22.75
C THR A 350 2.00 0.62 22.76
N PRO A 351 2.65 -0.20 21.91
CA PRO A 351 2.43 -1.63 21.88
C PRO A 351 2.68 -2.31 23.25
N THR A 352 1.78 -3.23 23.61
CA THR A 352 1.88 -4.03 24.85
C THR A 352 2.01 -5.50 24.48
N PHE A 353 2.94 -6.23 25.10
CA PHE A 353 3.13 -7.66 24.84
C PHE A 353 1.82 -8.47 25.03
N PRO A 354 1.53 -9.45 24.15
CA PRO A 354 2.34 -9.98 23.05
C PRO A 354 2.04 -9.34 21.68
N TYR A 355 1.46 -8.13 21.69
CA TYR A 355 1.14 -7.32 20.52
C TYR A 355 0.05 -7.94 19.66
N ASN A 356 0.37 -8.93 18.83
CA ASN A 356 -0.54 -9.54 17.87
C ASN A 356 -1.02 -10.92 18.36
N VAL A 357 -0.09 -11.89 18.44
CA VAL A 357 -0.36 -13.28 18.82
C VAL A 357 0.60 -13.65 19.95
N GLY A 358 0.11 -14.41 20.94
CA GLY A 358 0.95 -15.00 21.98
C GLY A 358 1.98 -16.00 21.42
N ARG A 359 2.73 -16.67 22.30
CA ARG A 359 3.80 -17.60 21.88
C ARG A 359 3.30 -18.82 21.07
N ALA A 360 1.99 -19.09 21.10
CA ALA A 360 1.36 -20.19 20.39
C ALA A 360 0.02 -19.76 19.77
N TYR A 361 -0.28 -20.32 18.60
CA TYR A 361 -1.58 -20.20 17.96
C TYR A 361 -2.69 -20.83 18.80
N LYS A 362 -3.91 -20.33 18.62
CA LYS A 362 -5.13 -20.88 19.18
C LYS A 362 -5.60 -22.11 18.42
N GLY A 363 -5.59 -22.01 17.09
CA GLY A 363 -6.00 -23.08 16.18
C GLY A 363 -4.81 -23.86 15.63
N THR A 364 -5.11 -24.78 14.71
CA THR A 364 -4.05 -25.48 13.94
C THR A 364 -3.54 -24.58 12.81
N PRO A 365 -2.26 -24.16 12.81
CA PRO A 365 -1.71 -23.24 11.80
C PRO A 365 -1.44 -23.95 10.47
N THR A 366 -2.49 -24.20 9.68
CA THR A 366 -2.38 -24.89 8.39
C THR A 366 -2.20 -23.95 7.19
N GLY A 367 -2.36 -22.64 7.42
CA GLY A 367 -1.97 -21.57 6.50
C GLY A 367 -0.45 -21.43 6.37
N GLY A 368 0.00 -20.63 5.40
CA GLY A 368 1.42 -20.48 5.11
C GLY A 368 1.71 -19.99 3.70
N SER A 369 2.97 -19.63 3.46
CA SER A 369 3.47 -19.27 2.14
C SER A 369 3.39 -20.46 1.18
N VAL A 370 3.08 -20.19 -0.08
CA VAL A 370 3.06 -21.18 -1.17
C VAL A 370 3.80 -20.62 -2.37
N ASN A 371 4.40 -21.49 -3.18
CA ASN A 371 5.12 -21.05 -4.38
C ASN A 371 4.20 -20.93 -5.61
N ASN A 372 3.03 -21.57 -5.57
CA ASN A 372 2.08 -21.62 -6.68
C ASN A 372 0.65 -21.81 -6.13
N LEU A 373 -0.33 -21.29 -6.86
CA LEU A 373 -1.75 -21.49 -6.57
C LEU A 373 -2.21 -22.91 -6.97
N SER A 374 -3.32 -23.35 -6.38
CA SER A 374 -3.91 -24.67 -6.69
C SER A 374 -4.58 -24.68 -8.08
N GLN A 375 -4.68 -25.84 -8.74
CA GLN A 375 -5.23 -25.96 -10.10
C GLN A 375 -6.74 -25.62 -10.24
N ASN A 376 -7.46 -25.33 -9.16
CA ASN A 376 -8.88 -24.97 -9.18
C ASN A 376 -9.15 -23.85 -8.17
N ILE A 377 -8.77 -22.62 -8.54
CA ILE A 377 -9.09 -21.40 -7.80
C ILE A 377 -10.11 -20.56 -8.57
N ASN A 378 -10.83 -19.71 -7.85
CA ASN A 378 -11.62 -18.63 -8.42
C ASN A 378 -11.00 -17.32 -7.95
N ILE A 379 -10.77 -16.40 -8.88
CA ILE A 379 -10.36 -15.03 -8.56
C ILE A 379 -11.56 -14.31 -7.96
N PHE A 380 -11.36 -13.72 -6.79
CA PHE A 380 -12.39 -12.96 -6.09
C PHE A 380 -12.27 -11.48 -6.36
N ALA A 381 -11.04 -10.94 -6.31
CA ALA A 381 -10.73 -9.56 -6.62
C ALA A 381 -9.29 -9.43 -7.11
N GLU A 382 -9.06 -8.45 -7.98
CA GLU A 382 -7.76 -8.07 -8.54
C GLU A 382 -7.51 -6.58 -8.27
N GLY A 383 -6.23 -6.24 -8.18
CA GLY A 383 -5.69 -4.95 -7.78
C GLY A 383 -4.55 -4.53 -8.69
N GLY A 384 -3.69 -3.62 -8.24
CA GLY A 384 -2.59 -3.12 -9.08
C GLY A 384 -3.10 -2.47 -10.36
N ALA A 385 -2.49 -2.82 -11.50
CA ALA A 385 -2.92 -2.38 -12.83
C ALA A 385 -4.35 -2.83 -13.18
N GLU A 386 -4.85 -3.92 -12.59
CA GLU A 386 -6.19 -4.46 -12.82
C GLU A 386 -7.23 -3.95 -11.83
N SER A 387 -6.83 -3.01 -10.96
CA SER A 387 -7.74 -2.38 -10.01
C SER A 387 -8.98 -1.84 -10.73
N LYS A 388 -10.12 -2.04 -10.08
CA LYS A 388 -11.39 -1.57 -10.60
C LYS A 388 -11.35 -0.05 -10.78
N VAL A 389 -11.76 0.42 -11.95
CA VAL A 389 -11.96 1.85 -12.20
C VAL A 389 -13.23 2.33 -11.50
N GLU A 390 -13.10 3.32 -10.62
CA GLU A 390 -14.22 4.02 -10.01
C GLU A 390 -14.52 5.31 -10.77
N ALA A 391 -15.77 5.74 -10.74
CA ALA A 391 -16.21 6.95 -11.43
C ALA A 391 -17.09 7.80 -10.52
N SER A 392 -16.78 9.08 -10.42
CA SER A 392 -17.58 10.06 -9.68
C SER A 392 -18.13 11.13 -10.62
N LEU A 393 -19.38 11.53 -10.37
CA LEU A 393 -20.03 12.61 -11.12
C LEU A 393 -19.83 13.94 -10.39
N LEU A 394 -19.03 14.81 -10.97
CA LEU A 394 -18.84 16.18 -10.50
C LEU A 394 -19.92 17.06 -11.11
N THR A 395 -20.80 17.61 -10.25
CA THR A 395 -21.88 18.51 -10.69
C THR A 395 -21.44 19.95 -10.49
N HIS A 396 -21.21 20.66 -11.59
CA HIS A 396 -20.93 22.08 -11.60
C HIS A 396 -22.22 22.88 -11.85
N SER A 397 -22.16 24.20 -11.65
CA SER A 397 -23.35 25.06 -11.81
C SER A 397 -23.90 25.14 -13.24
N ASP A 398 -23.08 24.80 -14.23
CA ASP A 398 -23.33 24.97 -15.67
C ASP A 398 -22.87 23.77 -16.53
N HIS A 399 -22.42 22.65 -15.93
CA HIS A 399 -22.12 21.39 -16.60
C HIS A 399 -21.99 20.23 -15.59
N CYS A 400 -21.81 19.01 -16.10
CA CYS A 400 -21.39 17.86 -15.30
C CYS A 400 -20.09 17.31 -15.89
N GLU A 401 -19.22 16.81 -15.03
CA GLU A 401 -17.91 16.26 -15.35
C GLU A 401 -17.77 14.88 -14.70
N LEU A 402 -17.03 13.98 -15.35
CA LEU A 402 -16.72 12.67 -14.80
C LEU A 402 -15.26 12.64 -14.38
N GLN A 403 -15.03 12.30 -13.13
CA GLN A 403 -13.71 11.98 -12.62
C GLN A 403 -13.62 10.46 -12.47
N PHE A 404 -12.52 9.90 -12.94
CA PHE A 404 -12.24 8.47 -12.84
C PHE A 404 -11.02 8.25 -11.96
N ASP A 405 -11.10 7.21 -11.13
CA ASP A 405 -10.01 6.74 -10.29
C ASP A 405 -9.58 5.39 -10.87
N GLY A 406 -8.33 5.27 -11.28
CA GLY A 406 -7.77 4.08 -11.92
C GLY A 406 -6.34 3.84 -11.46
N ALA A 407 -5.78 2.67 -11.75
CA ALA A 407 -4.37 2.37 -11.51
C ALA A 407 -3.44 3.52 -11.97
N GLU A 408 -2.56 3.94 -11.06
CA GLU A 408 -1.46 4.86 -11.31
C GLU A 408 -0.55 4.31 -12.41
N GLY A 409 -0.12 5.17 -13.35
CA GLY A 409 0.56 4.76 -14.58
C GLY A 409 -0.34 4.08 -15.61
N GLY A 410 -1.64 3.90 -15.33
CA GLY A 410 -2.59 3.31 -16.27
C GLY A 410 -2.93 4.24 -17.44
N HIS A 411 -3.10 3.65 -18.61
CA HIS A 411 -3.56 4.30 -19.85
C HIS A 411 -4.93 3.75 -20.23
N TYR A 412 -5.93 4.63 -20.41
CA TYR A 412 -7.33 4.23 -20.53
C TYR A 412 -7.99 4.66 -21.84
N ASN A 413 -8.88 3.78 -22.32
CA ASN A 413 -9.88 4.08 -23.34
C ASN A 413 -11.26 4.26 -22.71
N ILE A 414 -11.90 5.37 -23.02
CA ILE A 414 -13.26 5.71 -22.61
C ILE A 414 -14.17 5.62 -23.82
N GLU A 415 -15.20 4.80 -23.72
CA GLU A 415 -16.25 4.67 -24.70
C GLU A 415 -17.61 5.07 -24.11
N PHE A 416 -18.54 5.45 -24.97
CA PHE A 416 -19.91 5.81 -24.58
C PHE A 416 -20.95 5.12 -25.44
N SER A 417 -22.05 4.70 -24.82
CA SER A 417 -23.25 4.22 -25.50
C SER A 417 -24.51 4.69 -24.78
N THR A 418 -25.62 4.79 -25.50
CA THR A 418 -26.96 4.93 -24.88
C THR A 418 -27.59 3.58 -24.51
N ASN A 419 -26.91 2.47 -24.83
CA ASN A 419 -27.31 1.10 -24.52
C ASN A 419 -26.16 0.40 -23.76
N LEU A 420 -26.47 -0.16 -22.59
CA LEU A 420 -25.49 -0.82 -21.72
C LEU A 420 -24.77 -2.01 -22.38
N HIS A 421 -25.35 -2.63 -23.41
CA HIS A 421 -24.84 -3.88 -23.97
C HIS A 421 -24.10 -3.74 -25.31
N GLU A 422 -24.34 -2.67 -26.07
CA GLU A 422 -23.84 -2.54 -27.44
C GLU A 422 -23.78 -1.07 -27.89
N GLY A 423 -23.14 -0.81 -29.04
CA GLY A 423 -23.11 0.51 -29.66
C GLY A 423 -22.17 1.51 -28.97
N PHE A 424 -21.17 1.00 -28.24
CA PHE A 424 -20.11 1.83 -27.66
C PHE A 424 -19.25 2.44 -28.76
N SER A 425 -19.07 3.77 -28.68
CA SER A 425 -18.15 4.53 -29.50
C SER A 425 -17.06 5.13 -28.62
N THR A 426 -15.80 4.98 -29.03
CA THR A 426 -14.65 5.62 -28.41
C THR A 426 -14.83 7.13 -28.33
N LEU A 427 -14.69 7.67 -27.12
CA LEU A 427 -14.65 9.10 -26.84
C LEU A 427 -13.22 9.60 -26.70
N ALA A 428 -12.36 8.82 -26.05
CA ALA A 428 -10.95 9.14 -25.84
C ALA A 428 -10.15 7.86 -25.58
N THR A 429 -8.88 7.86 -25.96
CA THR A 429 -7.91 6.76 -25.76
C THR A 429 -6.64 7.31 -25.15
N ASN A 430 -5.82 6.43 -24.57
CA ASN A 430 -4.55 6.78 -23.95
C ASN A 430 -4.62 7.93 -22.93
N ILE A 431 -5.70 7.97 -22.12
CA ILE A 431 -5.79 8.90 -20.99
C ILE A 431 -4.95 8.33 -19.85
N THR A 432 -3.99 9.11 -19.35
CA THR A 432 -3.05 8.66 -18.31
C THR A 432 -3.51 9.02 -16.90
N SER A 433 -3.30 8.11 -15.96
CA SER A 433 -3.51 8.30 -14.51
C SER A 433 -2.17 8.54 -13.82
N ASN A 434 -1.73 9.80 -13.69
CA ASN A 434 -0.39 10.11 -13.13
C ASN A 434 -0.32 10.03 -11.59
N SER A 435 -1.47 9.95 -10.90
CA SER A 435 -1.55 9.88 -9.43
C SER A 435 -2.85 9.22 -9.00
N HIS A 436 -3.17 8.05 -9.58
CA HIS A 436 -4.40 7.29 -9.36
C HIS A 436 -5.73 7.96 -9.82
N HIS A 437 -5.69 9.24 -10.20
CA HIS A 437 -6.84 10.00 -10.68
C HIS A 437 -6.63 10.52 -12.10
N PHE A 438 -7.68 10.49 -12.92
CA PHE A 438 -7.74 11.24 -14.17
C PHE A 438 -9.13 11.84 -14.41
N GLU A 439 -9.15 13.06 -14.92
CA GLU A 439 -10.38 13.79 -15.19
C GLU A 439 -10.73 13.70 -16.68
N PHE A 440 -12.00 13.42 -16.98
CA PHE A 440 -12.48 13.40 -18.36
C PHE A 440 -13.75 14.24 -18.50
N MET A 441 -13.62 15.34 -19.23
CA MET A 441 -14.75 16.18 -19.59
C MET A 441 -15.43 15.69 -20.87
N HIS A 442 -16.58 15.04 -20.70
CA HIS A 442 -17.50 14.79 -21.82
C HIS A 442 -18.48 15.96 -21.99
N SER A 443 -18.23 16.84 -22.96
CA SER A 443 -19.12 17.98 -23.28
C SER A 443 -20.38 17.53 -24.02
N ASN A 444 -21.23 16.73 -23.39
CA ASN A 444 -22.50 16.35 -23.99
C ASN A 444 -23.53 17.46 -23.80
N THR A 445 -24.23 17.83 -24.88
CA THR A 445 -25.30 18.84 -24.85
C THR A 445 -26.51 18.28 -24.11
N TYR A 446 -26.56 18.43 -22.77
CA TYR A 446 -27.70 18.41 -21.83
C TYR A 446 -28.88 17.40 -22.02
N SER A 447 -28.83 16.44 -22.94
CA SER A 447 -30.04 15.76 -23.42
C SER A 447 -29.91 14.25 -23.67
N GLN A 448 -28.74 13.65 -23.42
CA GLN A 448 -28.55 12.20 -23.61
C GLN A 448 -27.99 11.54 -22.35
N SER A 449 -28.83 10.73 -21.70
CA SER A 449 -28.39 9.76 -20.68
C SER A 449 -27.77 8.54 -21.38
N GLY A 450 -26.69 8.00 -20.82
CA GLY A 450 -26.01 6.84 -21.37
C GLY A 450 -25.07 6.17 -20.36
N PHE A 451 -24.25 5.27 -20.86
CA PHE A 451 -23.31 4.45 -20.13
C PHE A 451 -21.90 4.69 -20.66
N TYR A 452 -20.93 4.81 -19.76
CA TYR A 452 -19.52 4.86 -20.09
C TYR A 452 -18.91 3.48 -19.87
N ARG A 453 -17.98 3.10 -20.73
CA ARG A 453 -17.10 1.95 -20.54
C ARG A 453 -15.69 2.47 -20.52
N VAL A 454 -15.00 2.25 -19.41
CA VAL A 454 -13.59 2.60 -19.24
C VAL A 454 -12.80 1.29 -19.21
N THR A 455 -11.78 1.20 -20.06
CA THR A 455 -10.94 0.01 -20.20
C THR A 455 -9.50 0.46 -20.08
N ILE A 456 -8.71 -0.21 -19.24
CA ILE A 456 -7.26 -0.04 -19.25
C ILE A 456 -6.70 -0.68 -20.53
N GLU A 457 -5.95 0.08 -21.31
CA GLU A 457 -5.30 -0.38 -22.55
C GLU A 457 -3.89 -0.91 -22.25
N SER A 458 -3.18 -0.21 -21.37
CA SER A 458 -1.84 -0.58 -20.90
C SER A 458 -1.52 0.13 -19.58
N ALA A 459 -0.45 -0.27 -18.90
CA ALA A 459 0.11 0.45 -17.76
C ALA A 459 1.58 0.81 -18.03
N ASP A 460 2.09 1.91 -17.48
CA ASP A 460 3.52 2.22 -17.49
C ASP A 460 4.34 1.06 -16.96
N ALA A 461 5.61 0.95 -17.37
CA ALA A 461 6.48 -0.13 -16.91
C ALA A 461 6.60 -0.14 -15.37
N TYR A 462 6.23 -1.25 -14.76
CA TYR A 462 6.28 -1.48 -13.32
C TYR A 462 6.91 -2.86 -13.05
N ASP A 463 7.33 -3.11 -11.82
CA ASP A 463 7.73 -4.43 -11.37
C ASP A 463 6.48 -5.28 -11.13
N ASP A 464 6.20 -6.15 -12.10
CA ASP A 464 5.07 -7.07 -12.12
C ASP A 464 5.41 -8.45 -11.53
N ASP A 465 6.53 -8.60 -10.81
CA ASP A 465 6.86 -9.87 -10.18
C ASP A 465 5.80 -10.26 -9.14
N GLY A 466 5.29 -11.49 -9.29
CA GLY A 466 4.23 -12.04 -8.46
C GLY A 466 2.80 -11.71 -8.89
N TYR A 467 2.59 -10.84 -9.89
CA TYR A 467 1.27 -10.53 -10.43
C TYR A 467 0.78 -11.63 -11.39
N ASP A 468 -0.53 -11.75 -11.52
CA ASP A 468 -1.21 -12.61 -12.51
C ASP A 468 -2.06 -11.71 -13.41
N SER A 469 -1.41 -10.74 -14.06
CA SER A 469 -2.09 -9.69 -14.82
C SER A 469 -2.10 -9.94 -16.32
N ASP A 470 -3.25 -9.70 -16.95
CA ASP A 470 -3.41 -9.67 -18.40
C ASP A 470 -3.17 -8.26 -18.99
N VAL A 471 -2.86 -7.25 -18.15
CA VAL A 471 -2.60 -5.87 -18.60
C VAL A 471 -1.26 -5.82 -19.32
N THR A 472 -1.30 -5.34 -20.56
CA THR A 472 -0.08 -5.22 -21.37
C THR A 472 0.77 -4.05 -20.85
N GLU A 473 2.05 -4.28 -20.60
CA GLU A 473 2.99 -3.20 -20.32
C GLU A 473 3.06 -2.22 -21.49
N HIS A 474 2.96 -0.93 -21.18
CA HIS A 474 3.29 0.14 -22.09
C HIS A 474 4.81 0.20 -22.25
N ASN A 475 5.33 -0.66 -23.12
CA ASN A 475 6.68 -0.47 -23.62
C ASN A 475 6.69 0.82 -24.45
N ALA A 476 7.42 1.85 -23.99
CA ALA A 476 7.70 3.10 -24.73
C ALA A 476 8.31 2.88 -26.14
N ASN A 477 8.53 1.62 -26.54
CA ASN A 477 8.99 1.19 -27.85
C ASN A 477 7.85 0.86 -28.85
N HIS A 478 6.57 0.98 -28.49
CA HIS A 478 5.46 0.92 -29.44
C HIS A 478 4.73 2.26 -29.54
N ALA A 479 5.23 3.08 -30.47
CA ALA A 479 4.71 4.37 -30.87
C ALA A 479 3.21 4.36 -31.22
N ALA A 480 2.44 5.05 -30.39
CA ALA A 480 1.35 5.94 -30.79
C ALA A 480 1.36 7.12 -29.82
N THR A 481 2.20 8.11 -30.11
CA THR A 481 2.37 9.31 -29.28
C THR A 481 1.07 10.10 -29.23
N THR A 482 0.25 9.96 -28.17
CA THR A 482 -0.70 11.02 -27.84
C THR A 482 0.09 12.15 -27.20
N ASN A 483 0.46 13.13 -28.03
CA ASN A 483 1.08 14.33 -27.53
C ASN A 483 0.03 15.14 -26.75
N LEU A 484 0.24 15.33 -25.43
CA LEU A 484 -0.66 16.12 -24.54
C LEU A 484 -0.88 17.56 -25.02
N TYR A 485 0.00 18.05 -25.89
CA TYR A 485 0.00 19.42 -26.38
C TYR A 485 -0.51 19.53 -27.81
N VAL A 486 -0.75 18.44 -28.55
CA VAL A 486 -1.09 18.49 -29.99
C VAL A 486 -2.23 17.53 -30.32
N TYR A 487 -3.31 18.02 -30.94
CA TYR A 487 -4.45 17.22 -31.36
C TYR A 487 -5.02 17.61 -32.74
N PRO A 488 -5.25 16.66 -33.66
CA PRO A 488 -4.80 15.27 -33.58
C PRO A 488 -3.28 15.18 -33.62
N ALA A 489 -2.72 14.18 -32.94
CA ALA A 489 -1.28 13.94 -32.86
C ALA A 489 -0.75 13.02 -33.98
N SER A 490 -1.61 12.59 -34.91
CA SER A 490 -1.19 11.81 -36.08
C SER A 490 -2.03 12.08 -37.33
N GLY A 491 -1.54 11.60 -38.47
CA GLY A 491 -2.22 11.70 -39.76
C GLY A 491 -1.53 10.92 -40.88
N HIS A 492 -2.24 10.70 -41.98
CA HIS A 492 -1.74 9.91 -43.10
C HIS A 492 -1.26 10.75 -44.29
N PRO A 493 -0.28 10.26 -45.08
CA PRO A 493 0.15 10.90 -46.31
C PRO A 493 -1.01 11.22 -47.28
N GLY A 494 -1.13 12.47 -47.68
CA GLY A 494 -2.17 12.98 -48.58
C GLY A 494 -3.36 13.64 -47.90
N GLU A 495 -3.41 13.65 -46.57
CA GLU A 495 -4.48 14.30 -45.81
C GLU A 495 -4.19 15.79 -45.56
N THR A 496 -5.26 16.56 -45.35
CA THR A 496 -5.18 17.90 -44.76
C THR A 496 -5.93 17.88 -43.44
N ILE A 497 -5.23 18.20 -42.36
CA ILE A 497 -5.68 18.01 -40.99
C ILE A 497 -5.62 19.33 -40.25
N ALA A 498 -6.70 19.68 -39.55
CA ALA A 498 -6.73 20.82 -38.63
C ALA A 498 -6.18 20.38 -37.28
N ILE A 499 -5.01 20.92 -36.90
CA ILE A 499 -4.27 20.59 -35.68
C ILE A 499 -4.43 21.72 -34.67
N THR A 500 -4.59 21.34 -33.40
CA THR A 500 -4.70 22.21 -32.22
C THR A 500 -3.50 21.99 -31.32
N ILE A 501 -2.85 23.07 -30.88
CA ILE A 501 -1.76 23.08 -29.92
C ILE A 501 -2.23 23.74 -28.63
N THR A 502 -2.02 23.07 -27.50
CA THR A 502 -2.28 23.58 -26.15
C THR A 502 -0.97 23.76 -25.40
N LEU A 503 -0.69 24.98 -24.91
CA LEU A 503 0.50 25.29 -24.11
C LEU A 503 0.11 25.65 -22.68
N ASN A 504 0.97 25.36 -21.70
CA ASN A 504 0.85 25.88 -20.33
C ASN A 504 2.20 26.41 -19.81
N ASN A 505 2.20 27.00 -18.61
CA ASN A 505 3.43 27.58 -18.05
C ASN A 505 4.26 26.55 -17.27
N ASP A 506 3.60 25.57 -16.65
CA ASP A 506 4.19 24.66 -15.67
C ASP A 506 5.07 23.62 -16.38
N ASP A 507 4.57 23.03 -17.46
CA ASP A 507 5.26 21.98 -18.21
C ASP A 507 6.43 22.50 -19.05
N PHE A 508 6.33 23.72 -19.57
CA PHE A 508 7.38 24.31 -20.43
C PHE A 508 8.41 25.12 -19.64
N GLY A 509 8.26 25.21 -18.31
CA GLY A 509 9.17 25.92 -17.40
C GLY A 509 9.34 27.41 -17.73
N ARG A 510 8.42 28.00 -18.51
CA ARG A 510 8.48 29.41 -18.94
C ARG A 510 7.10 29.99 -19.27
N PRO A 511 6.88 31.29 -19.05
CA PRO A 511 5.57 31.89 -19.32
C PRO A 511 5.23 31.97 -20.81
N VAL A 512 4.06 31.47 -21.20
CA VAL A 512 3.47 31.71 -22.53
C VAL A 512 3.10 33.19 -22.65
N PRO A 513 3.54 33.94 -23.69
CA PRO A 513 3.22 35.36 -23.84
C PRO A 513 1.71 35.63 -23.83
N PRO A 514 1.21 36.81 -23.42
CA PRO A 514 -0.23 37.12 -23.52
C PRO A 514 -0.70 37.20 -24.98
N LEU A 515 -2.02 37.13 -25.22
CA LEU A 515 -2.59 37.23 -26.58
C LEU A 515 -2.35 38.61 -27.22
N GLN A 516 -2.40 39.66 -26.40
CA GLN A 516 -2.17 41.05 -26.80
C GLN A 516 -1.20 41.72 -25.82
N ASN A 517 -0.49 42.75 -26.28
CA ASN A 517 0.31 43.61 -25.41
C ASN A 517 -0.59 44.62 -24.65
N ASN A 518 0.01 45.42 -23.76
CA ASN A 518 -0.70 46.42 -22.94
C ASN A 518 -1.38 47.55 -23.75
N GLN A 519 -1.21 47.59 -25.08
CA GLN A 519 -1.88 48.52 -26.00
C GLN A 519 -2.96 47.83 -26.85
N GLY A 520 -3.29 46.57 -26.58
CA GLY A 520 -4.30 45.80 -27.32
C GLY A 520 -3.82 45.29 -28.68
N ILE A 521 -2.52 45.33 -28.97
CA ILE A 521 -1.95 44.82 -30.22
C ILE A 521 -1.67 43.33 -30.06
N SER A 522 -2.20 42.50 -30.96
CA SER A 522 -1.97 41.05 -30.97
C SER A 522 -0.50 40.69 -31.11
N ILE A 523 -0.04 39.74 -30.30
CA ILE A 523 1.32 39.21 -30.34
C ILE A 523 1.33 37.99 -31.27
N PRO A 524 1.97 38.09 -32.46
CA PRO A 524 1.98 37.00 -33.42
C PRO A 524 2.99 35.92 -33.05
N ILE A 525 2.80 34.75 -33.64
CA ILE A 525 3.83 33.71 -33.72
C ILE A 525 4.94 34.20 -34.66
N ASN A 526 6.18 34.13 -34.21
CA ASN A 526 7.37 34.61 -34.92
C ASN A 526 7.95 33.52 -35.84
N THR A 527 8.10 32.30 -35.36
CA THR A 527 8.46 31.12 -36.17
C THR A 527 7.53 29.96 -35.81
N PHE A 528 7.23 29.10 -36.79
CA PHE A 528 6.40 27.93 -36.64
C PHE A 528 6.91 26.82 -37.58
N GLU A 529 7.36 25.72 -37.00
CA GLU A 529 8.00 24.60 -37.71
C GLU A 529 7.39 23.28 -37.22
N VAL A 530 7.16 22.35 -38.15
CA VAL A 530 6.65 21.00 -37.87
C VAL A 530 7.66 20.02 -38.45
N GLY A 531 8.66 19.63 -37.64
CA GLY A 531 9.78 18.78 -38.00
C GLY A 531 10.41 19.18 -39.34
N SER A 532 10.48 18.23 -40.27
CA SER A 532 11.03 18.45 -41.62
C SER A 532 9.99 18.90 -42.66
N ILE A 533 8.76 19.23 -42.27
CA ILE A 533 7.69 19.60 -43.20
C ILE A 533 7.92 21.02 -43.74
N SER A 534 7.79 21.19 -45.07
CA SER A 534 7.87 22.51 -45.71
C SER A 534 6.80 23.46 -45.19
N ALA A 535 7.16 24.72 -44.96
CA ALA A 535 6.24 25.78 -44.53
C ALA A 535 5.06 25.99 -45.51
N ASP A 536 5.22 25.66 -46.81
CA ASP A 536 4.14 25.74 -47.79
C ASP A 536 2.97 24.76 -47.53
N ASN A 537 3.22 23.73 -46.70
CA ASN A 537 2.22 22.75 -46.30
C ASN A 537 1.52 23.12 -44.99
N ILE A 538 1.88 24.24 -44.37
CA ILE A 538 1.31 24.72 -43.11
C ILE A 538 0.50 25.97 -43.43
N SER A 539 -0.78 25.98 -43.07
CA SER A 539 -1.67 27.11 -43.34
C SER A 539 -2.61 27.40 -42.17
N ASN A 540 -3.37 28.49 -42.25
CA ASN A 540 -4.39 28.85 -41.26
C ASN A 540 -3.93 28.84 -39.79
N ILE A 541 -2.68 29.26 -39.53
CA ILE A 541 -2.14 29.37 -38.17
C ILE A 541 -2.88 30.50 -37.44
N ILE A 542 -3.71 30.14 -36.47
CA ILE A 542 -4.57 31.04 -35.70
C ILE A 542 -4.30 30.82 -34.23
N ARG A 543 -3.99 31.90 -33.52
CA ARG A 543 -3.90 31.90 -32.06
C ARG A 543 -5.26 32.23 -31.46
N GLN A 544 -5.98 31.22 -30.99
CA GLN A 544 -7.34 31.36 -30.47
C GLN A 544 -7.37 31.99 -29.07
N THR A 545 -6.45 31.58 -28.20
CA THR A 545 -6.31 32.13 -26.84
C THR A 545 -4.84 32.33 -26.48
N ARG A 546 -4.54 32.70 -25.23
CA ARG A 546 -3.16 32.73 -24.73
C ARG A 546 -2.45 31.39 -24.93
N PHE A 547 -3.19 30.29 -24.73
CA PHE A 547 -2.67 28.93 -24.61
C PHE A 547 -3.04 28.02 -25.79
N LEU A 548 -3.99 28.43 -26.64
CA LEU A 548 -4.52 27.60 -27.71
C LEU A 548 -4.19 28.17 -29.09
N ILE A 549 -3.60 27.34 -29.95
CA ILE A 549 -3.23 27.66 -31.34
C ILE A 549 -3.81 26.58 -32.25
N THR A 550 -4.34 26.95 -33.41
CA THR A 550 -4.80 25.99 -34.42
C THR A 550 -4.13 26.26 -35.76
N PHE A 551 -3.89 25.23 -36.57
CA PHE A 551 -3.36 25.36 -37.93
C PHE A 551 -3.79 24.18 -38.79
N ASP A 552 -3.74 24.33 -40.10
CA ASP A 552 -3.96 23.23 -41.04
C ASP A 552 -2.62 22.70 -41.57
N LEU A 553 -2.42 21.40 -41.48
CA LEU A 553 -1.26 20.67 -42.02
C LEU A 553 -1.68 19.84 -43.23
N ASN A 554 -1.06 20.09 -44.38
CA ASN A 554 -1.20 19.25 -45.57
C ASN A 554 -0.03 18.25 -45.65
N ILE A 555 -0.29 16.97 -45.44
CA ILE A 555 0.75 15.94 -45.37
C ILE A 555 1.10 15.48 -46.80
N PRO A 556 2.34 15.65 -47.28
CA PRO A 556 2.75 15.16 -48.59
C PRO A 556 2.56 13.64 -48.75
N THR A 557 2.11 13.22 -49.93
CA THR A 557 1.74 11.82 -50.23
C THR A 557 2.87 10.79 -50.21
N ASN A 558 4.14 11.21 -50.09
CA ASN A 558 5.32 10.33 -50.18
C ASN A 558 6.20 10.38 -48.91
N LEU A 559 5.65 10.77 -47.76
CA LEU A 559 6.41 10.75 -46.52
C LEU A 559 6.42 9.34 -45.90
N PRO A 560 7.59 8.87 -45.42
CA PRO A 560 7.65 7.64 -44.65
C PRO A 560 7.04 7.84 -43.26
N VAL A 561 6.75 6.74 -42.58
CA VAL A 561 6.40 6.76 -41.15
C VAL A 561 7.50 7.47 -40.38
N GLN A 562 7.16 8.54 -39.67
CA GLN A 562 8.10 9.34 -38.89
C GLN A 562 7.39 10.15 -37.82
N VAL A 563 8.10 10.44 -36.73
CA VAL A 563 7.66 11.34 -35.67
C VAL A 563 8.29 12.72 -35.90
N LEU A 564 7.53 13.78 -35.63
CA LEU A 564 7.91 15.16 -35.89
C LEU A 564 7.75 16.01 -34.63
N ASP A 565 8.76 16.80 -34.31
CA ASP A 565 8.67 17.86 -33.29
C ASP A 565 7.91 19.07 -33.82
N ILE A 566 7.26 19.83 -32.94
CA ILE A 566 6.72 21.15 -33.28
C ILE A 566 7.48 22.22 -32.52
N ILE A 567 8.01 23.20 -33.26
CA ILE A 567 8.73 24.34 -32.70
C ILE A 567 7.96 25.60 -33.03
N LEU A 568 7.61 26.36 -32.01
CA LEU A 568 7.05 27.70 -32.19
C LEU A 568 7.73 28.73 -31.30
N SER A 569 7.95 29.91 -31.86
CA SER A 569 8.47 31.06 -31.11
C SER A 569 7.52 32.24 -31.21
N PHE A 570 7.54 33.11 -30.19
CA PHE A 570 6.75 34.33 -30.17
C PHE A 570 7.67 35.55 -30.09
N THR A 571 7.22 36.69 -30.60
CA THR A 571 7.88 37.97 -30.30
C THR A 571 7.30 38.55 -29.02
N GLY A 572 8.01 38.40 -27.91
CA GLY A 572 7.56 38.86 -26.61
C GLY A 572 7.48 40.39 -26.51
N PRO A 573 6.71 40.94 -25.54
CA PRO A 573 6.45 42.38 -25.44
C PRO A 573 7.70 43.25 -25.23
N SER A 574 8.79 42.65 -24.74
CA SER A 574 10.07 43.31 -24.46
C SER A 574 11.15 43.02 -25.53
N GLY A 575 10.79 42.37 -26.64
CA GLY A 575 11.72 42.00 -27.72
C GLY A 575 12.48 40.69 -27.50
N ASN A 576 12.09 39.89 -26.50
CA ASN A 576 12.59 38.52 -26.30
C ASN A 576 11.83 37.51 -27.19
N THR A 577 12.47 36.38 -27.52
CA THR A 577 11.89 35.35 -28.40
C THR A 577 11.72 34.02 -27.65
N PRO A 578 10.71 33.88 -26.77
CA PRO A 578 10.45 32.60 -26.12
C PRO A 578 10.09 31.55 -27.17
N THR A 579 10.77 30.41 -27.10
CA THR A 579 10.61 29.27 -28.01
C THR A 579 10.09 28.08 -27.21
N PHE A 580 9.09 27.40 -27.78
CA PHE A 580 8.45 26.22 -27.23
C PHE A 580 8.74 25.08 -28.20
N LEU A 581 9.43 24.06 -27.69
CA LEU A 581 9.66 22.80 -28.37
C LEU A 581 8.67 21.80 -27.78
N ILE A 582 7.85 21.23 -28.64
CA ILE A 582 7.03 20.08 -28.32
C ILE A 582 7.73 18.90 -28.99
N GLU A 583 8.41 18.10 -28.18
CA GLU A 583 9.08 16.88 -28.64
C GLU A 583 8.02 15.83 -28.99
N ASP A 584 8.28 15.06 -30.04
CA ASP A 584 7.39 13.99 -30.51
C ASP A 584 5.93 14.44 -30.70
N ALA A 585 5.78 15.60 -31.32
CA ALA A 585 4.52 16.35 -31.43
C ALA A 585 3.49 15.74 -32.38
N PHE A 586 3.93 15.18 -33.49
CA PHE A 586 3.04 14.68 -34.53
C PHE A 586 3.63 13.48 -35.27
N THR A 587 2.85 12.40 -35.40
CA THR A 587 3.26 11.17 -36.09
C THR A 587 2.63 11.07 -37.48
N ILE A 588 3.45 10.82 -38.49
CA ILE A 588 2.97 10.41 -39.82
C ILE A 588 2.92 8.89 -39.84
N GLU A 589 1.74 8.35 -40.12
CA GLU A 589 1.44 6.90 -40.13
C GLU A 589 1.28 6.33 -41.55
#